data_AF-A0A951B7Q8-F1
#
_entry.id   AF-A0A951B7Q8-F1
#
_cell.length_a   1.000
_cell.length_b   1.000
_cell.length_c   1.000
_cell.angle_alpha   90.00
_cell.angle_beta   90.00
_cell.angle_gamma   90.00
#
_symmetry.space_group_name_H-M   'P 1'
#
loop_
_entity.id
_entity.type
_entity.pdbx_description
1 polymer ?
#
loop_
_entity_poly.entity_id
_entity_poly.type
_entity_poly.pdbx_seq_one_letter_code
_entity_poly.pdbx_strand_id
1 'polypeptide(L)'
;MAHLIARIAAALGSAVVMATAPVPGKAQSPAPGISDAGTRSLNMGVGKSVIIDLPQDAGEIFVGNPKVANAIVRSPRKLYVLAVDNGQTT
;
A
#
# COMPACT_ATOMS: atom_id res chain seq x y z
N MET A 1 69.45 28.06 57.15
CA MET A 1 69.12 29.43 56.70
C MET A 1 68.45 29.30 55.34
N ALA A 2 67.17 29.72 55.25
CA ALA A 2 66.41 29.96 54.01
C ALA A 2 66.08 28.70 53.14
N HIS A 3 64.93 28.49 52.51
CA HIS A 3 63.67 29.21 52.31
C HIS A 3 62.73 28.18 51.64
N LEU A 4 61.48 28.05 52.09
CA LEU A 4 60.29 28.57 51.39
C LEU A 4 59.52 27.48 50.62
N ILE A 5 58.21 27.58 50.83
CA ILE A 5 57.12 26.77 50.31
C ILE A 5 56.94 27.02 48.80
N ALA A 6 56.68 25.98 48.01
CA ALA A 6 56.14 26.12 46.65
C ALA A 6 55.04 25.08 46.40
N ARG A 7 53.88 25.59 45.96
CA ARG A 7 52.68 24.84 45.61
C ARG A 7 52.81 24.20 44.24
N ILE A 8 52.29 22.98 44.05
CA ILE A 8 51.95 22.47 42.72
C ILE A 8 50.62 21.72 42.79
N ALA A 9 49.71 22.12 41.91
CA ALA A 9 48.40 21.54 41.63
C ALA A 9 48.52 20.39 40.61
N ALA A 10 47.63 19.40 40.67
CA ALA A 10 47.38 18.42 39.59
C ALA A 10 45.90 18.03 39.64
N ALA A 11 45.04 18.48 38.72
CA ALA A 11 44.82 17.96 37.35
C ALA A 11 44.02 16.63 37.37
N LEU A 12 42.71 16.68 37.08
CA LEU A 12 42.08 16.46 35.76
C LEU A 12 41.78 14.97 35.48
N GLY A 13 40.50 14.65 35.30
CA GLY A 13 40.04 13.33 34.87
C GLY A 13 38.59 13.38 34.39
N SER A 14 38.34 14.01 33.23
CA SER A 14 37.03 14.01 32.58
C SER A 14 36.84 12.71 31.79
N ALA A 15 35.82 11.93 32.12
CA ALA A 15 35.45 10.74 31.38
C ALA A 15 34.63 11.12 30.14
N VAL A 16 35.12 10.74 28.95
CA VAL A 16 34.38 10.84 27.68
C VAL A 16 33.46 9.64 27.54
N VAL A 17 32.15 9.88 27.48
CA VAL A 17 31.15 8.86 27.09
C VAL A 17 30.99 8.91 25.57
N MET A 18 31.32 7.80 24.91
CA MET A 18 31.13 7.62 23.46
C MET A 18 29.68 7.24 23.19
N ALA A 19 28.92 8.14 22.56
CA ALA A 19 27.53 7.88 22.16
C ALA A 19 27.48 7.09 20.85
N THR A 20 26.86 5.91 20.86
CA THR A 20 26.59 5.10 19.67
C THR A 20 25.39 5.68 18.92
N ALA A 21 25.59 6.17 17.69
CA ALA A 21 24.51 6.65 16.84
C ALA A 21 23.76 5.47 16.16
N PRO A 22 22.42 5.47 16.09
CA PRO A 22 21.66 4.47 15.37
C PRO A 22 21.75 4.68 13.85
N VAL A 23 22.02 3.60 13.11
CA VAL A 23 22.00 3.59 11.63
C VAL A 23 20.55 3.48 11.16
N PRO A 24 20.03 4.39 10.31
CA PRO A 24 18.67 4.26 9.79
C PRO A 24 18.59 3.08 8.79
N GLY A 25 17.74 2.10 9.11
CA GLY A 25 17.44 0.97 8.24
C GLY A 25 16.69 1.42 6.98
N LYS A 26 17.09 0.91 5.81
CA LYS A 26 16.38 1.12 4.54
C LYS A 26 14.98 0.51 4.65
N ALA A 27 13.96 1.36 4.59
CA ALA A 27 12.57 0.93 4.52
C ALA A 27 12.34 0.12 3.23
N GLN A 28 12.01 -1.16 3.37
CA GLN A 28 11.48 -1.97 2.27
C GLN A 28 10.12 -1.39 1.87
N SER A 29 10.05 -0.85 0.66
CA SER A 29 8.77 -0.45 0.06
C SER A 29 7.85 -1.68 -0.01
N PRO A 30 6.59 -1.59 0.44
CA PRO A 30 5.64 -2.68 0.28
C PRO A 30 5.53 -2.99 -1.22
N ALA A 31 5.83 -4.23 -1.60
CA ALA A 31 5.48 -4.73 -2.91
C ALA A 31 3.97 -4.48 -3.11
N PRO A 32 3.50 -4.10 -4.32
CA PRO A 32 2.08 -3.94 -4.58
C PRO A 32 1.39 -5.26 -4.22
N GLY A 33 0.63 -5.25 -3.12
CA GLY A 33 -0.11 -6.39 -2.66
C GLY A 33 -1.03 -6.86 -3.77
N ILE A 34 -1.01 -8.16 -4.03
CA ILE A 34 -2.10 -8.91 -4.65
C ILE A 34 -3.43 -8.22 -4.33
N SER A 35 -4.00 -7.53 -5.32
CA SER A 35 -5.29 -6.86 -5.16
C SER A 35 -6.28 -7.95 -4.78
N ASP A 36 -6.91 -7.80 -3.61
CA ASP A 36 -7.84 -8.77 -3.06
C ASP A 36 -8.72 -9.35 -4.17
N ALA A 37 -8.60 -10.66 -4.41
CA ALA A 37 -9.49 -11.41 -5.27
C ALA A 37 -10.87 -11.56 -4.58
N GLY A 38 -11.42 -10.44 -4.11
CA GLY A 38 -12.66 -10.33 -3.37
C GLY A 38 -13.78 -9.77 -4.24
N THR A 39 -15.00 -9.95 -3.77
CA THR A 39 -16.19 -9.41 -4.43
C THR A 39 -16.16 -7.89 -4.43
N ARG A 40 -16.24 -7.29 -5.63
CA ARG A 40 -16.31 -5.83 -5.80
C ARG A 40 -17.70 -5.42 -6.27
N SER A 41 -18.44 -4.75 -5.40
CA SER A 41 -19.72 -4.13 -5.77
C SER A 41 -19.49 -2.83 -6.54
N LEU A 42 -20.30 -2.60 -7.57
CA LEU A 42 -20.24 -1.41 -8.42
C LEU A 42 -21.60 -0.73 -8.47
N ASN A 43 -21.70 0.49 -7.92
CA ASN A 43 -22.89 1.32 -8.03
C ASN A 43 -22.85 2.10 -9.34
N MET A 44 -23.82 1.84 -10.23
CA MET A 44 -23.96 2.52 -11.52
C MET A 44 -25.41 2.95 -11.74
N GLY A 45 -25.60 4.04 -12.48
CA GLY A 45 -26.93 4.42 -12.96
C GLY A 45 -27.33 3.63 -14.21
N VAL A 46 -28.63 3.44 -14.42
CA VAL A 46 -29.17 2.79 -15.62
C VAL A 46 -28.68 3.48 -16.90
N GLY A 47 -28.30 2.68 -17.90
CA GLY A 47 -27.73 3.15 -19.17
C GLY A 47 -26.25 3.54 -19.08
N LYS A 48 -25.60 3.43 -17.92
CA LYS A 48 -24.16 3.66 -17.78
C LYS A 48 -23.37 2.38 -18.03
N SER A 49 -22.19 2.54 -18.61
CA SER A 49 -21.23 1.47 -18.84
C SER A 49 -19.90 1.77 -18.18
N VAL A 50 -19.25 0.75 -17.65
CA VAL A 50 -17.89 0.82 -17.08
C VAL A 50 -17.02 -0.25 -17.71
N ILE A 51 -15.75 0.08 -17.91
CA ILE A 51 -14.73 -0.85 -18.38
C ILE A 51 -14.01 -1.40 -17.15
N ILE A 52 -13.90 -2.72 -17.06
CA ILE A 52 -13.14 -3.39 -16.02
C ILE A 52 -11.92 -4.05 -16.67
N ASP A 53 -10.75 -3.69 -16.17
CA ASP A 53 -9.47 -4.32 -16.49
C ASP A 53 -9.12 -5.30 -15.36
N LEU A 54 -8.95 -6.57 -15.72
CA LEU A 54 -8.66 -7.65 -14.79
C LEU A 54 -7.13 -7.82 -14.58
N PRO A 55 -6.70 -8.11 -13.34
CA PRO A 55 -5.28 -8.34 -13.04
C PRO A 55 -4.74 -9.67 -13.61
N GLN A 56 -5.62 -10.57 -14.03
CA GLN A 56 -5.32 -11.85 -14.70
C GLN A 56 -6.46 -12.24 -15.65
N ASP A 57 -6.26 -13.27 -16.46
CA ASP A 57 -7.27 -13.75 -17.41
C ASP A 57 -8.50 -14.30 -16.69
N ALA A 58 -9.70 -13.96 -17.18
CA ALA A 58 -10.96 -14.49 -16.67
C ALA A 58 -11.13 -15.96 -17.07
N GLY A 59 -11.34 -16.84 -16.09
CA GLY A 59 -11.71 -18.24 -16.35
C GLY A 59 -13.18 -18.39 -16.74
N GLU A 60 -14.08 -17.76 -15.96
CA GLU A 60 -15.52 -17.78 -16.19
C GLU A 60 -16.11 -16.39 -15.94
N ILE A 61 -17.15 -16.05 -16.70
CA ILE A 61 -17.92 -14.81 -16.55
C ILE A 61 -19.39 -15.22 -16.44
N PHE A 62 -19.99 -14.90 -15.29
CA PHE A 62 -21.38 -15.18 -15.02
C PHE A 62 -22.13 -13.87 -14.74
N VAL A 63 -23.38 -13.81 -15.19
CA VAL A 63 -24.28 -12.68 -14.95
C VAL A 63 -25.59 -13.25 -14.43
N GLY A 64 -25.91 -12.99 -13.16
CA GLY A 64 -27.08 -13.55 -12.49
C GLY A 64 -28.39 -13.12 -13.12
N ASN A 65 -28.52 -11.85 -13.51
CA ASN A 65 -29.70 -11.33 -14.20
C ASN A 65 -29.32 -10.37 -15.35
N PRO A 66 -29.37 -10.82 -16.62
CA PRO A 66 -29.02 -10.00 -17.77
C PRO A 66 -30.00 -8.85 -18.04
N LYS A 67 -31.18 -8.83 -17.40
CA LYS A 67 -32.14 -7.71 -17.50
C LYS A 67 -31.73 -6.50 -16.66
N VAL A 68 -30.94 -6.71 -15.60
CA VAL A 68 -30.50 -5.64 -14.68
C VAL A 68 -29.13 -5.11 -15.09
N ALA A 69 -28.18 -5.99 -15.37
CA ALA A 69 -26.88 -5.62 -15.92
C ALA A 69 -26.41 -6.67 -16.93
N ASN A 70 -25.59 -6.26 -17.89
CA ASN A 70 -24.99 -7.16 -18.87
C ASN A 70 -23.47 -6.94 -18.93
N ALA A 71 -22.71 -7.98 -19.29
CA ALA A 71 -21.28 -7.91 -19.44
C ALA A 71 -20.86 -8.37 -20.84
N ILE A 72 -20.06 -7.56 -21.53
CA ILE A 72 -19.52 -7.87 -22.86
C ILE A 72 -18.01 -8.07 -22.74
N VAL A 73 -17.54 -9.24 -23.16
CA VAL A 73 -16.12 -9.59 -23.16
C VAL A 73 -15.44 -8.98 -24.37
N ARG A 74 -14.39 -8.19 -24.16
CA ARG A 74 -13.54 -7.66 -25.23
C ARG A 74 -12.23 -8.41 -25.36
N SER A 75 -11.69 -8.87 -24.23
CA SER A 75 -10.53 -9.75 -24.16
C SER A 75 -10.59 -10.55 -22.85
N PRO A 76 -9.73 -11.57 -22.65
CA PRO A 76 -9.66 -12.31 -21.39
C PRO A 76 -9.42 -11.42 -20.16
N ARG A 77 -8.89 -10.20 -20.36
CA ARG A 77 -8.58 -9.25 -19.29
C ARG A 77 -9.37 -7.95 -19.33
N LYS A 78 -10.24 -7.74 -20.32
CA LYS A 78 -11.03 -6.51 -20.45
C LYS A 78 -12.47 -6.84 -20.77
N LEU A 79 -13.37 -6.32 -19.95
CA LEU A 79 -14.82 -6.49 -20.10
C LEU A 79 -15.55 -5.16 -19.88
N TYR A 80 -16.67 -5.02 -20.58
CA TYR A 80 -17.59 -3.88 -20.43
C TYR A 80 -18.80 -4.33 -19.63
N VAL A 81 -19.08 -3.66 -18.52
CA VAL A 81 -20.29 -3.87 -17.74
C VAL A 81 -21.26 -2.75 -18.03
N LEU A 82 -22.50 -3.08 -18.37
CA LEU A 82 -23.57 -2.16 -18.69
C LEU A 82 -24.71 -2.33 -17.70
N ALA A 83 -25.14 -1.24 -17.06
CA ALA A 83 -26.39 -1.21 -16.30
C ALA A 83 -27.58 -1.06 -17.27
N VAL A 84 -28.48 -2.03 -17.27
CA VAL A 84 -29.60 -2.13 -18.21
C VAL A 84 -30.91 -1.64 -17.57
N ASP A 85 -31.17 -2.01 -16.33
CA ASP A 85 -32.38 -1.61 -15.59
C ASP A 85 -32.07 -1.46 -14.09
N ASN A 86 -33.04 -0.96 -13.33
CA ASN A 86 -32.93 -0.76 -11.90
C ASN A 86 -32.96 -2.10 -11.14
N GLY A 87 -32.07 -2.25 -10.16
CA GLY A 87 -31.99 -3.44 -9.32
C GLY A 87 -30.55 -3.77 -8.93
N GLN A 88 -30.36 -4.93 -8.29
CA GLN A 88 -29.05 -5.48 -7.96
C GLN A 88 -28.87 -6.83 -8.67
N THR A 89 -27.67 -7.07 -9.20
CA THR A 89 -27.28 -8.36 -9.77
C THR A 89 -25.81 -8.66 -9.47
N THR A 90 -25.40 -9.90 -9.69
CA THR A 90 -24.05 -10.43 -9.42
C THR A 90 -23.47 -11.03 -10.68
#